data_AF-A0A1V5D2P9-F1
#
_entry.id   AF-A0A1V5D2P9-F1
#
_cell.length_a   1.000
_cell.length_b   1.000
_cell.length_c   1.000
_cell.angle_alpha   90.00
_cell.angle_beta   90.00
_cell.angle_gamma   90.00
#
_symmetry.space_group_name_H-M   'P 1'
#
loop_
_entity.id
_entity.type
_entity.pdbx_description
1 polymer ?
#
loop_
_entity_poly.entity_id
_entity_poly.type
_entity_poly.pdbx_seq_one_letter_code
_entity_poly.pdbx_strand_id
1 'polypeptide(L)' 'MPTIPAILNAIHDAVGVRVTELPATPERLLMAIKEKNKK' A
#
# COMPACT_ATOMS: atom_id res chain seq x y z
N MET A 1 -3.94 -19.37 6.57
CA MET A 1 -3.52 -18.85 5.25
C MET A 1 -2.98 -17.43 5.42
N PRO A 2 -1.79 -17.08 4.90
CA PRO A 2 -1.23 -15.73 5.03
C PRO A 2 -1.76 -14.81 3.91
N THR A 3 -3.06 -14.53 3.88
CA THR A 3 -3.69 -13.69 2.83
C THR A 3 -3.33 -12.22 2.95
N ILE A 4 -3.39 -11.67 4.16
CA ILE A 4 -3.05 -10.27 4.44
C ILE A 4 -1.63 -9.90 3.96
N PRO A 5 -0.54 -10.58 4.39
CA PRO A 5 0.81 -10.21 3.97
C PRO A 5 1.03 -10.37 2.45
N ALA A 6 0.36 -11.33 1.79
CA ALA A 6 0.45 -11.48 0.34
C ALA A 6 -0.12 -10.27 -0.41
N ILE A 7 -1.28 -9.75 0.03
CA ILE A 7 -1.89 -8.55 -0.56
C ILE A 7 -1.01 -7.32 -0.31
N LEU A 8 -0.48 -7.14 0.91
CA LEU A 8 0.38 -6.00 1.23
C LEU A 8 1.67 -6.01 0.40
N ASN A 9 2.26 -7.19 0.19
CA ASN A 9 3.43 -7.34 -0.66
C ASN A 9 3.10 -7.06 -2.13
N ALA A 10 1.94 -7.48 -2.63
CA ALA A 10 1.50 -7.17 -4.00
C ALA A 10 1.30 -5.66 -4.22
N ILE A 11 0.72 -4.95 -3.25
CA ILE A 11 0.60 -3.49 -3.29
C ILE A 11 1.99 -2.85 -3.33
N HIS A 12 2.91 -3.32 -2.49
CA HIS A 12 4.29 -2.83 -2.48
C HIS A 12 5.01 -3.12 -3.81
N ASP A 13 4.82 -4.28 -4.42
CA ASP A 13 5.39 -4.63 -5.71
C ASP A 13 4.82 -3.74 -6.84
N ALA A 14 3.51 -3.51 -6.86
CA ALA A 14 2.82 -2.78 -7.92
C ALA A 14 3.09 -1.27 -7.91
N VAL A 15 3.11 -0.63 -6.74
CA VAL A 15 3.23 0.84 -6.62
C VAL A 15 4.42 1.30 -5.78
N GLY A 16 5.16 0.37 -5.15
CA GLY A 16 6.28 0.67 -4.25
C GLY A 16 5.86 1.51 -3.04
N VAL A 17 4.64 1.31 -2.55
CA VAL A 17 4.12 1.90 -1.32
C VAL A 17 4.04 0.79 -0.26
N ARG A 18 4.49 1.09 0.97
CA ARG A 18 4.42 0.16 2.09
C ARG A 18 3.28 0.55 3.02
N VAL A 19 2.30 -0.34 3.17
CA VAL A 19 1.19 -0.16 4.11
C VAL A 19 1.60 -0.73 5.47
N THR A 20 1.78 0.15 6.46
CA THR A 20 2.21 -0.23 7.83
C THR A 20 1.04 -0.33 8.81
N GLU A 21 -0.16 0.07 8.38
CA GLU A 21 -1.34 0.16 9.22
C GLU A 21 -2.58 -0.26 8.43
N LEU A 22 -3.44 -1.03 9.09
CA LEU A 22 -4.72 -1.47 8.54
C LEU A 22 -5.85 -0.59 9.07
N PRO A 23 -6.96 -0.44 8.31
CA PRO A 23 -7.23 -1.02 6.99
C PRO A 23 -6.49 -0.30 5.85
N ALA A 24 -6.18 -1.04 4.79
CA ALA A 24 -5.58 -0.54 3.54
C ALA A 24 -6.66 0.03 2.60
N THR A 25 -7.32 1.12 3.00
CA THR A 25 -8.42 1.69 2.21
C THR A 25 -7.92 2.38 0.94
N PRO A 26 -8.76 2.50 -0.10
CA PRO A 26 -8.39 3.19 -1.35
C PRO A 26 -7.90 4.61 -1.13
N GLU A 27 -8.47 5.37 -0.19
CA GLU A 27 -8.09 6.75 0.12
C GLU A 27 -6.67 6.84 0.68
N ARG A 28 -6.32 5.93 1.59
CA ARG A 28 -4.98 5.85 2.18
C ARG A 28 -3.95 5.43 1.14
N LEU A 29 -4.27 4.46 0.29
CA LEU A 29 -3.41 4.07 -0.83
C LEU A 29 -3.19 5.25 -1.79
N LEU A 30 -4.26 5.95 -2.17
CA LEU A 30 -4.18 7.09 -3.07
C LEU A 30 -3.29 8.20 -2.50
N MET A 31 -3.44 8.50 -1.20
CA MET A 31 -2.61 9.50 -0.52
C MET A 31 -1.14 9.06 -0.49
N ALA A 32 -0.85 7.82 -0.11
CA ALA A 32 0.52 7.30 -0.06
C ALA A 32 1.20 7.27 -1.44
N ILE A 33 0.47 6.94 -2.51
CA ILE A 33 0.96 7.01 -3.90
C ILE A 33 1.28 8.46 -4.29
N LYS A 34 0.42 9.42 -3.95
CA LYS A 34 0.64 10.85 -4.21
C LYS A 34 1.84 11.41 -3.45
N GLU A 35 1.98 11.06 -2.17
CA GLU A 35 3.12 11.48 -1.34
C GLU A 35 4.43 10.94 -1.89
N LYS A 36 4.44 9.69 -2.37
CA LYS A 36 5.60 9.10 -3.03
C LYS A 36 5.99 9.87 -4.30
N ASN A 37 5.03 10.24 -5.15
CA ASN A 37 5.28 10.95 -6.40
C ASN A 37 5.64 12.44 -6.23
N LYS A 38 5.42 13.02 -5.05
CA LYS A 38 5.75 14.42 -4.75
C LYS A 38 7.19 14.62 -4.28
N LYS A 39 7.90 13.52 -3.96
CA LYS A 39 9.33 13.49 -3.66
C LYS A 39 10.14 13.25 -4.93
#